data_AF-B0BPE4-F1
#
_entry.id   AF-B0BPE4-F1
#
_cell.length_a   1.000
_cell.length_b   1.000
_cell.length_c   1.000
_cell.angle_alpha   90.00
_cell.angle_beta   90.00
_cell.angle_gamma   90.00
#
_symmetry.space_group_name_H-M   'P 1'
#
loop_
_entity.id
_entity.type
_entity.pdbx_description
1 polymer ?
#
loop_
_entity_poly.entity_id
_entity_poly.type
_entity_poly.pdbx_seq_one_letter_code
_entity_poly.pdbx_strand_id
1 'polypeptide(L)'
;MLKYNQQSNAIEGNTLDIFETRVLLESGITANGKPFKDHLDIISHQEAIGYLTDLVKENVLLTEATIKNFHYLLLQKTDKAREAGQYRNVPVVINGAEHQPPQPFLVHPQMEELTLWNQENLNTLEPIERIAMLHNKFVAIHPFIDGNGRTGRLLMNLELMKAGFQVTILKAENRADYYRALALGDLGNYQPITEFIAKAVYETMERTLNLIYPNWINELN
;
A
#
# COMPACT_ATOMS: atom_id res chain seq x y z
N MET A 1 -3.31 5.91 11.76
CA MET A 1 -3.29 6.55 10.43
C MET A 1 -2.07 7.43 10.17
N LEU A 2 -1.71 8.40 11.02
CA LEU A 2 -0.54 9.28 10.78
C LEU A 2 0.77 8.53 10.44
N LYS A 3 1.17 7.55 11.26
CA LYS A 3 2.39 6.76 11.02
C LYS A 3 2.31 5.92 9.74
N TYR A 4 1.12 5.46 9.35
CA TYR A 4 0.94 4.74 8.08
C TYR A 4 1.17 5.66 6.89
N ASN A 5 0.59 6.87 6.90
CA ASN A 5 0.80 7.88 5.87
C ASN A 5 2.30 8.18 5.69
N GLN A 6 2.98 8.52 6.77
CA GLN A 6 4.40 8.87 6.73
C GLN A 6 5.27 7.71 6.25
N GLN A 7 5.11 6.50 6.80
CA GLN A 7 5.95 5.35 6.45
C GLN A 7 5.72 4.86 5.01
N SER A 8 4.45 4.86 4.54
CA SER A 8 4.13 4.49 3.16
C SER A 8 4.79 5.43 2.15
N ASN A 9 4.81 6.74 2.43
CA ASN A 9 5.50 7.70 1.57
C ASN A 9 7.03 7.63 1.71
N ALA A 10 7.56 7.39 2.92
CA ALA A 10 8.99 7.27 3.16
C ALA A 10 9.62 6.06 2.43
N ILE A 11 8.87 4.96 2.25
CA ILE A 11 9.29 3.84 1.40
C ILE A 11 9.57 4.29 -0.05
N GLU A 12 8.84 5.27 -0.56
CA GLU A 12 9.05 5.84 -1.90
C GLU A 12 10.08 6.98 -1.93
N GLY A 13 10.74 7.27 -0.80
CA GLY A 13 11.77 8.30 -0.69
C GLY A 13 11.29 9.67 -0.23
N ASN A 14 10.04 9.80 0.22
CA ASN A 14 9.57 11.03 0.87
C ASN A 14 10.40 11.31 2.14
N THR A 15 10.79 12.57 2.32
CA THR A 15 11.77 12.97 3.33
C THR A 15 11.18 13.62 4.58
N LEU A 16 9.85 13.75 4.67
CA LEU A 16 9.18 14.29 5.85
C LEU A 16 9.27 13.30 7.01
N ASP A 17 9.69 13.79 8.17
CA ASP A 17 9.60 13.04 9.41
C ASP A 17 8.17 13.03 9.97
N ILE A 18 7.97 12.31 11.07
CA ILE A 18 6.64 12.14 11.68
C ILE A 18 6.08 13.44 12.28
N PHE A 19 6.94 14.33 12.76
CA PHE A 19 6.53 15.63 13.32
C PHE A 19 6.20 16.62 12.21
N GLU A 20 7.02 16.70 11.18
CA GLU A 20 6.78 17.48 9.97
C GLU A 20 5.47 17.05 9.30
N THR A 21 5.25 15.73 9.16
CA THR A 21 3.99 15.16 8.65
C THR A 21 2.80 15.59 9.50
N ARG A 22 2.92 15.54 10.84
CA ARG A 22 1.84 15.94 11.75
C ARG A 22 1.48 17.40 11.60
N VAL A 23 2.49 18.27 11.67
CA VAL A 23 2.33 19.73 11.57
C VAL A 23 1.71 20.12 10.23
N LEU A 24 2.11 19.47 9.14
CA LEU A 24 1.50 19.66 7.83
C LEU A 24 0.00 19.30 7.84
N LEU A 25 -0.36 18.13 8.35
CA LEU A 25 -1.74 17.64 8.31
C LEU A 25 -2.67 18.36 9.29
N GLU A 26 -2.17 18.78 10.45
CA GLU A 26 -2.98 19.41 11.50
C GLU A 26 -3.06 20.93 11.35
N SER A 27 -1.99 21.58 10.88
CA SER A 27 -1.88 23.05 10.87
C SER A 27 -1.63 23.63 9.47
N GLY A 28 -1.45 22.81 8.44
CA GLY A 28 -1.16 23.26 7.08
C GLY A 28 0.22 23.90 6.91
N ILE A 29 1.12 23.75 7.90
CA ILE A 29 2.45 24.35 7.88
C ILE A 29 3.42 23.41 7.18
N THR A 30 4.11 23.91 6.16
CA THR A 30 5.13 23.16 5.41
C THR A 30 6.47 23.10 6.16
N ALA A 31 7.16 21.96 6.06
CA ALA A 31 8.51 21.76 6.56
C ALA A 31 9.54 22.52 5.72
N ASN A 32 10.37 23.31 6.40
CA ASN A 32 11.39 24.13 5.75
C ASN A 32 12.49 23.26 5.11
N GLY A 33 12.94 23.62 3.91
CA GLY A 33 14.02 22.92 3.20
C GLY A 33 13.64 21.56 2.61
N LYS A 34 12.36 21.16 2.67
CA LYS A 34 11.86 19.90 2.09
C LYS A 34 11.20 20.15 0.73
N PRO A 35 11.25 19.19 -0.22
CA PRO A 35 10.57 19.33 -1.49
C PRO A 35 9.07 19.58 -1.32
N PHE A 36 8.50 20.48 -2.11
CA PHE A 36 7.05 20.72 -2.07
C PHE A 36 6.24 19.47 -2.46
N LYS A 37 6.79 18.65 -3.37
CA LYS A 37 6.23 17.34 -3.74
C LYS A 37 5.98 16.45 -2.51
N ASP A 38 6.92 16.40 -1.57
CA ASP A 38 6.79 15.54 -0.40
C ASP A 38 5.57 15.90 0.46
N HIS A 39 5.24 17.20 0.54
CA HIS A 39 4.05 17.68 1.24
C HIS A 39 2.77 17.28 0.52
N LEU A 40 2.76 17.43 -0.81
CA LEU A 40 1.63 17.03 -1.65
C LEU A 40 1.39 15.52 -1.59
N ASP A 41 2.44 14.71 -1.55
CA ASP A 41 2.36 13.25 -1.40
C ASP A 41 1.71 12.86 -0.07
N ILE A 42 2.10 13.51 1.04
CA ILE A 42 1.49 13.29 2.37
C ILE A 42 0.00 13.67 2.37
N ILE A 43 -0.34 14.84 1.81
CA ILE A 43 -1.73 15.33 1.74
C ILE A 43 -2.59 14.40 0.87
N SER A 44 -2.10 14.01 -0.30
CA SER A 44 -2.81 13.14 -1.24
C SER A 44 -3.01 11.74 -0.66
N HIS A 45 -1.99 11.21 0.03
CA HIS A 45 -2.12 9.93 0.74
C HIS A 45 -3.08 10.01 1.93
N GLN A 46 -3.22 11.18 2.58
CA GLN A 46 -4.22 11.36 3.65
C GLN A 46 -5.65 11.26 3.09
N GLU A 47 -5.92 11.82 1.92
CA GLU A 47 -7.21 11.70 1.24
C GLU A 47 -7.49 10.24 0.82
N ALA A 48 -6.48 9.56 0.28
CA ALA A 48 -6.59 8.15 -0.06
C ALA A 48 -6.85 7.26 1.16
N ILE A 49 -6.30 7.58 2.35
CA ILE A 49 -6.63 6.90 3.62
C ILE A 49 -8.09 7.16 4.02
N GLY A 50 -8.60 8.38 3.80
CA GLY A 50 -10.01 8.71 4.01
C GLY A 50 -10.91 7.80 3.17
N TYR A 51 -10.65 7.76 1.86
CA TYR A 51 -11.36 6.88 0.92
C TYR A 51 -11.25 5.40 1.31
N LEU A 52 -10.07 4.93 1.72
CA LEU A 52 -9.87 3.57 2.22
C LEU A 52 -10.81 3.27 3.38
N THR A 53 -10.91 4.18 4.35
CA THR A 53 -11.72 4.00 5.56
C THR A 53 -13.21 3.90 5.21
N ASP A 54 -13.67 4.66 4.22
CA ASP A 54 -15.06 4.61 3.78
C ASP A 54 -15.39 3.30 3.06
N LEU A 55 -14.50 2.83 2.18
CA LEU A 55 -14.65 1.53 1.51
C LEU A 55 -14.66 0.35 2.48
N VAL A 56 -13.88 0.42 3.56
CA VAL A 56 -13.89 -0.60 4.63
C VAL A 56 -15.26 -0.64 5.32
N LYS A 57 -15.85 0.52 5.64
CA LYS A 57 -17.18 0.60 6.28
C LYS A 57 -18.28 0.05 5.39
N GLU A 58 -18.21 0.33 4.10
CA GLU A 58 -19.20 -0.13 3.10
C GLU A 58 -18.99 -1.61 2.71
N ASN A 59 -17.86 -2.21 3.09
CA ASN A 59 -17.46 -3.57 2.75
C ASN A 59 -17.59 -3.89 1.25
N VAL A 60 -17.26 -2.92 0.39
CA VAL A 60 -17.36 -3.08 -1.07
C VAL A 60 -16.34 -4.08 -1.59
N LEU A 61 -16.67 -4.83 -2.65
CA LEU A 61 -15.69 -5.67 -3.33
C LEU A 61 -14.61 -4.82 -4.01
N LEU A 62 -13.38 -5.33 -4.08
CA LEU A 62 -12.30 -4.66 -4.77
C LEU A 62 -12.54 -4.70 -6.28
N THR A 63 -12.60 -3.53 -6.92
CA THR A 63 -12.79 -3.39 -8.37
C THR A 63 -11.66 -2.57 -8.99
N GLU A 64 -11.50 -2.63 -10.30
CA GLU A 64 -10.58 -1.73 -11.01
C GLU A 64 -10.90 -0.25 -10.77
N ALA A 65 -12.18 0.11 -10.63
CA ALA A 65 -12.59 1.48 -10.31
C ALA A 65 -12.04 1.91 -8.95
N THR A 66 -12.10 1.04 -7.93
CA THR A 66 -11.49 1.27 -6.62
C THR A 66 -9.99 1.53 -6.74
N ILE A 67 -9.29 0.70 -7.51
CA ILE A 67 -7.83 0.80 -7.72
C ILE A 67 -7.48 2.11 -8.42
N LYS A 68 -8.19 2.46 -9.50
CA LYS A 68 -7.99 3.71 -10.24
C LYS A 68 -8.31 4.94 -9.39
N ASN A 69 -9.33 4.87 -8.52
CA ASN A 69 -9.67 5.97 -7.60
C ASN A 69 -8.57 6.19 -6.54
N PHE A 70 -8.00 5.14 -5.95
CA PHE A 70 -6.84 5.29 -5.07
C PHE A 70 -5.67 5.97 -5.80
N HIS A 71 -5.34 5.47 -6.99
CA HIS A 71 -4.27 6.04 -7.79
C HIS A 71 -4.55 7.50 -8.18
N TYR A 72 -5.79 7.82 -8.53
CA TYR A 72 -6.23 9.18 -8.84
C TYR A 72 -6.00 10.11 -7.65
N LEU A 73 -6.49 9.75 -6.46
CA LEU A 73 -6.32 10.54 -5.23
C LEU A 73 -4.85 10.78 -4.89
N LEU A 74 -3.98 9.78 -5.12
CA LEU A 74 -2.54 9.89 -4.87
C LEU A 74 -1.83 10.87 -5.81
N LEU A 75 -2.21 10.94 -7.08
CA LEU A 75 -1.45 11.69 -8.09
C LEU A 75 -2.11 12.98 -8.59
N GLN A 76 -3.41 13.19 -8.37
CA GLN A 76 -4.15 14.34 -8.95
C GLN A 76 -3.59 15.73 -8.58
N LYS A 77 -2.83 15.84 -7.49
CA LYS A 77 -2.20 17.10 -7.03
C LYS A 77 -0.71 17.21 -7.39
N THR A 78 -0.16 16.18 -8.04
CA THR A 78 1.27 16.11 -8.39
C THR A 78 1.51 16.61 -9.81
N ASP A 79 2.77 16.64 -10.23
CA ASP A 79 3.15 16.87 -11.63
C ASP A 79 2.65 15.77 -12.59
N LYS A 80 2.10 14.67 -12.05
CA LYS A 80 1.52 13.52 -12.77
C LYS A 80 -0.02 13.50 -12.76
N ALA A 81 -0.65 14.65 -12.56
CA ALA A 81 -2.11 14.74 -12.51
C ALA A 81 -2.82 14.25 -13.78
N ARG A 82 -2.15 14.33 -14.95
CA ARG A 82 -2.72 13.87 -16.23
C ARG A 82 -2.78 12.35 -16.36
N GLU A 83 -1.93 11.64 -15.64
CA GLU A 83 -1.86 10.18 -15.60
C GLU A 83 -2.64 9.60 -14.40
N ALA A 84 -3.16 10.47 -13.51
CA ALA A 84 -3.90 10.07 -12.32
C ALA A 84 -5.11 9.18 -12.69
N GLY A 85 -5.22 8.03 -12.03
CA GLY A 85 -6.26 7.02 -12.29
C GLY A 85 -6.22 6.30 -13.64
N GLN A 86 -5.20 6.53 -14.48
CA GLN A 86 -5.12 5.95 -15.82
C GLN A 86 -4.01 4.93 -15.93
N TYR A 87 -4.33 3.74 -16.47
CA TYR A 87 -3.30 2.75 -16.78
C TYR A 87 -2.32 3.27 -17.81
N ARG A 88 -1.07 2.84 -17.67
CA ARG A 88 0.00 3.22 -18.60
C ARG A 88 -0.28 2.68 -20.00
N ASN A 89 0.05 3.49 -21.00
CA ASN A 89 0.05 3.13 -22.41
C ASN A 89 1.48 2.97 -22.96
N VAL A 90 2.51 3.08 -22.11
CA VAL A 90 3.92 2.91 -22.46
C VAL A 90 4.59 1.84 -21.60
N PRO A 91 5.63 1.15 -22.12
CA PRO A 91 6.45 0.26 -21.32
C PRO A 91 7.14 1.02 -20.18
N VAL A 92 7.36 0.33 -19.06
CA VAL A 92 8.05 0.88 -17.88
C VAL A 92 9.03 -0.15 -17.35
N VAL A 93 10.04 0.33 -16.63
CA VAL A 93 11.01 -0.50 -15.91
C VAL A 93 10.95 -0.10 -14.45
N ILE A 94 10.93 -1.09 -13.56
CA ILE A 94 10.99 -0.86 -12.12
C ILE A 94 12.47 -0.78 -11.74
N ASN A 95 12.92 0.40 -11.33
CA ASN A 95 14.33 0.60 -10.95
C ASN A 95 14.73 -0.35 -9.81
N GLY A 96 15.75 -1.16 -10.05
CA GLY A 96 16.28 -2.10 -9.06
C GLY A 96 15.52 -3.42 -8.93
N ALA A 97 14.51 -3.67 -9.77
CA ALA A 97 13.88 -5.00 -9.88
C ALA A 97 14.37 -5.72 -11.14
N GLU A 98 14.55 -7.04 -11.03
CA GLU A 98 14.81 -7.90 -12.20
C GLU A 98 13.53 -8.20 -12.98
N HIS A 99 12.39 -8.15 -12.30
CA HIS A 99 11.07 -8.35 -12.89
C HIS A 99 10.74 -7.28 -13.94
N GLN A 100 10.28 -7.73 -15.10
CA GLN A 100 9.80 -6.85 -16.17
C GLN A 100 8.27 -6.80 -16.13
N PRO A 101 7.69 -5.60 -15.93
CA PRO A 101 6.25 -5.43 -16.03
C PRO A 101 5.70 -5.86 -17.39
N PRO A 102 4.43 -6.28 -17.46
CA PRO A 102 3.76 -6.63 -18.71
C PRO A 102 3.78 -5.50 -19.74
N GLN A 103 3.61 -5.84 -21.01
CA GLN A 103 3.42 -4.82 -22.05
C GLN A 103 2.12 -4.02 -21.81
N PRO A 104 2.03 -2.75 -22.23
CA PRO A 104 0.88 -1.90 -21.92
C PRO A 104 -0.47 -2.49 -22.33
N PHE A 105 -0.53 -3.18 -23.47
CA PHE A 105 -1.76 -3.82 -23.96
C PHE A 105 -2.22 -5.01 -23.11
N LEU A 106 -1.37 -5.55 -22.23
CA LEU A 106 -1.71 -6.61 -21.28
C LEU A 106 -2.13 -6.07 -19.89
N VAL A 107 -1.91 -4.79 -19.61
CA VAL A 107 -2.20 -4.23 -18.28
C VAL A 107 -3.68 -4.36 -17.93
N HIS A 108 -4.57 -3.96 -18.84
CA HIS A 108 -6.02 -4.05 -18.60
C HIS A 108 -6.49 -5.48 -18.33
N PRO A 109 -6.24 -6.48 -19.22
CA PRO A 109 -6.71 -7.85 -18.96
C PRO A 109 -6.10 -8.46 -17.70
N GLN A 110 -4.83 -8.15 -17.36
CA GLN A 110 -4.22 -8.66 -16.13
C GLN A 110 -4.80 -8.00 -14.86
N MET A 111 -5.21 -6.73 -14.93
CA MET A 111 -5.87 -6.06 -13.81
C MET A 111 -7.29 -6.60 -13.59
N GLU A 112 -8.01 -6.89 -14.67
CA GLU A 112 -9.31 -7.59 -14.60
C GLU A 112 -9.13 -8.97 -13.97
N GLU A 113 -8.19 -9.77 -14.46
CA GLU A 113 -7.84 -11.09 -13.91
C GLU A 113 -7.46 -11.01 -12.43
N LEU A 114 -6.67 -10.00 -12.03
CA LEU A 114 -6.27 -9.81 -10.63
C LEU A 114 -7.48 -9.58 -9.72
N THR A 115 -8.43 -8.73 -10.13
CA THR A 115 -9.61 -8.43 -9.31
C THR A 115 -10.54 -9.63 -9.19
N LEU A 116 -10.74 -10.39 -10.28
CA LEU A 116 -11.50 -11.64 -10.28
C LEU A 116 -10.84 -12.70 -9.38
N TRP A 117 -9.55 -12.95 -9.59
CA TRP A 117 -8.76 -13.88 -8.77
C TRP A 117 -8.88 -13.53 -7.28
N ASN A 118 -8.79 -12.25 -6.93
CA ASN A 118 -8.89 -11.80 -5.55
C ASN A 118 -10.26 -12.14 -4.93
N GLN A 119 -11.34 -11.93 -5.69
CA GLN A 119 -12.70 -12.20 -5.25
C GLN A 119 -12.96 -13.70 -5.10
N GLU A 120 -12.51 -14.51 -6.07
CA GLU A 120 -12.66 -15.97 -6.05
C GLU A 120 -11.93 -16.60 -4.86
N ASN A 121 -10.83 -15.99 -4.41
CA ASN A 121 -10.00 -16.54 -3.34
C ASN A 121 -10.34 -16.03 -1.92
N LEU A 122 -11.40 -15.22 -1.76
CA LEU A 122 -11.78 -14.65 -0.45
C LEU A 122 -12.03 -15.71 0.64
N ASN A 123 -12.50 -16.90 0.26
CA ASN A 123 -12.88 -17.97 1.19
C ASN A 123 -12.04 -19.26 1.02
N THR A 124 -11.05 -19.26 0.13
CA THR A 124 -10.23 -20.45 -0.18
C THR A 124 -8.80 -20.33 0.31
N LEU A 125 -8.29 -19.11 0.48
CA LEU A 125 -6.94 -18.83 0.99
C LEU A 125 -7.03 -18.15 2.35
N GLU A 126 -6.00 -18.37 3.18
CA GLU A 126 -5.86 -17.63 4.43
C GLU A 126 -5.76 -16.12 4.15
N PRO A 127 -6.41 -15.26 4.94
CA PRO A 127 -6.52 -13.83 4.62
C PRO A 127 -5.17 -13.15 4.36
N ILE A 128 -4.18 -13.37 5.22
CA ILE A 128 -2.85 -12.73 5.09
C ILE A 128 -2.12 -13.23 3.83
N GLU A 129 -2.22 -14.52 3.53
CA GLU A 129 -1.62 -15.10 2.32
C GLU A 129 -2.23 -14.50 1.06
N ARG A 130 -3.56 -14.52 0.94
CA ARG A 130 -4.29 -13.93 -0.18
C ARG A 130 -3.92 -12.46 -0.38
N ILE A 131 -3.88 -11.69 0.70
CA ILE A 131 -3.61 -10.25 0.64
C ILE A 131 -2.15 -9.97 0.25
N ALA A 132 -1.21 -10.77 0.74
CA ALA A 132 0.19 -10.67 0.34
C ALA A 132 0.38 -10.98 -1.15
N MET A 133 -0.31 -12.00 -1.66
CA MET A 133 -0.33 -12.33 -3.09
C MET A 133 -1.00 -11.23 -3.92
N LEU A 134 -2.15 -10.69 -3.50
CA LEU A 134 -2.80 -9.55 -4.16
C LEU A 134 -1.84 -8.36 -4.29
N HIS A 135 -1.20 -8.00 -3.17
CA HIS A 135 -0.25 -6.90 -3.11
C HIS A 135 0.92 -7.10 -4.07
N ASN A 136 1.54 -8.29 -4.03
CA ASN A 136 2.67 -8.62 -4.88
C ASN A 136 2.27 -8.63 -6.37
N LYS A 137 1.20 -9.35 -6.74
CA LYS A 137 0.70 -9.41 -8.12
C LYS A 137 0.36 -8.03 -8.68
N PHE A 138 -0.27 -7.16 -7.89
CA PHE A 138 -0.54 -5.77 -8.30
C PHE A 138 0.75 -4.99 -8.62
N VAL A 139 1.74 -5.06 -7.73
CA VAL A 139 3.02 -4.37 -7.91
C VAL A 139 3.80 -4.93 -9.12
N ALA A 140 3.70 -6.25 -9.37
CA ALA A 140 4.29 -6.93 -10.51
C ALA A 140 3.65 -6.54 -11.86
N ILE A 141 2.32 -6.37 -11.92
CA ILE A 141 1.62 -5.84 -13.12
C ILE A 141 2.06 -4.39 -13.39
N HIS A 142 2.32 -3.63 -12.33
CA HIS A 142 2.77 -2.24 -12.37
C HIS A 142 1.91 -1.38 -13.31
N PRO A 143 0.58 -1.29 -13.07
CA PRO A 143 -0.37 -0.80 -14.06
C PRO A 143 -0.27 0.71 -14.34
N PHE A 144 0.40 1.48 -13.47
CA PHE A 144 0.52 2.93 -13.59
C PHE A 144 1.97 3.36 -13.90
N ILE A 145 2.16 4.61 -14.34
CA ILE A 145 3.50 5.19 -14.59
C ILE A 145 4.26 5.46 -13.29
N ASP A 146 3.55 5.89 -12.24
CA ASP A 146 4.07 6.15 -10.90
C ASP A 146 2.98 5.75 -9.88
N GLY A 147 3.29 5.76 -8.59
CA GLY A 147 2.32 5.55 -7.52
C GLY A 147 1.96 4.08 -7.26
N ASN A 148 2.52 3.12 -8.01
CA ASN A 148 2.21 1.69 -7.85
C ASN A 148 2.48 1.17 -6.43
N GLY A 149 3.63 1.51 -5.81
CA GLY A 149 3.93 1.07 -4.45
C GLY A 149 2.90 1.56 -3.42
N ARG A 150 2.51 2.84 -3.49
CA ARG A 150 1.53 3.48 -2.60
C ARG A 150 0.13 2.92 -2.80
N THR A 151 -0.31 2.78 -4.05
CA THR A 151 -1.59 2.12 -4.38
C THR A 151 -1.59 0.69 -3.86
N GLY A 152 -0.53 -0.08 -4.10
CA GLY A 152 -0.43 -1.47 -3.65
C GLY A 152 -0.55 -1.62 -2.13
N ARG A 153 0.03 -0.70 -1.35
CA ARG A 153 -0.09 -0.71 0.12
C ARG A 153 -1.46 -0.25 0.60
N LEU A 154 -2.15 0.62 -0.12
CA LEU A 154 -3.57 0.95 0.14
C LEU A 154 -4.48 -0.25 -0.13
N LEU A 155 -4.27 -1.00 -1.23
CA LEU A 155 -5.02 -2.22 -1.52
C LEU A 155 -4.79 -3.29 -0.45
N MET A 156 -3.53 -3.49 -0.06
CA MET A 156 -3.16 -4.40 1.04
C MET A 156 -3.92 -4.04 2.32
N ASN A 157 -3.90 -2.76 2.72
CA ASN A 157 -4.58 -2.31 3.93
C ASN A 157 -6.11 -2.34 3.82
N LEU A 158 -6.68 -2.05 2.65
CA LEU A 158 -8.12 -2.16 2.42
C LEU A 158 -8.60 -3.59 2.74
N GLU A 159 -7.92 -4.59 2.19
CA GLU A 159 -8.32 -5.99 2.35
C GLU A 159 -7.99 -6.52 3.76
N LEU A 160 -6.86 -6.11 4.37
CA LEU A 160 -6.56 -6.43 5.77
C LEU A 160 -7.65 -5.89 6.70
N MET A 161 -8.07 -4.65 6.50
CA MET A 161 -9.07 -4.00 7.36
C MET A 161 -10.46 -4.60 7.18
N LYS A 162 -10.85 -5.01 5.97
CA LYS A 162 -12.09 -5.78 5.75
C LYS A 162 -12.05 -7.15 6.42
N ALA A 163 -10.88 -7.77 6.49
CA ALA A 163 -10.67 -9.04 7.20
C ALA A 163 -10.56 -8.88 8.74
N GLY A 164 -10.79 -7.68 9.29
CA GLY A 164 -10.79 -7.41 10.73
C GLY A 164 -9.42 -7.07 11.33
N PHE A 165 -8.37 -6.97 10.51
CA PHE A 165 -7.07 -6.50 10.98
C PHE A 165 -7.03 -4.97 11.10
N GLN A 166 -6.09 -4.48 11.90
CA GLN A 166 -5.81 -3.05 11.97
C GLN A 166 -4.96 -2.60 10.78
N VAL A 167 -4.92 -1.29 10.55
CA VAL A 167 -4.03 -0.70 9.54
C VAL A 167 -2.58 -1.12 9.80
N THR A 168 -2.03 -1.87 8.87
CA THR A 168 -0.69 -2.46 8.95
C THR A 168 0.34 -1.52 8.34
N ILE A 169 1.45 -1.34 9.06
CA ILE A 169 2.51 -0.39 8.71
C ILE A 169 3.76 -1.16 8.29
N LEU A 170 4.08 -1.13 7.00
CA LEU A 170 5.40 -1.55 6.53
C LEU A 170 6.38 -0.41 6.84
N LYS A 171 7.45 -0.72 7.59
CA LYS A 171 8.41 0.30 8.03
C LYS A 171 9.40 0.61 6.92
N ALA A 172 9.68 1.90 6.69
CA ALA A 172 10.63 2.35 5.68
C ALA A 172 12.07 1.86 5.93
N GLU A 173 12.43 1.64 7.19
CA GLU A 173 13.73 1.03 7.57
C GLU A 173 13.89 -0.40 7.01
N ASN A 174 12.79 -1.13 6.78
CA ASN A 174 12.79 -2.49 6.24
C ASN A 174 12.58 -2.53 4.72
N ARG A 175 12.76 -1.40 4.01
CA ARG A 175 12.51 -1.28 2.56
C ARG A 175 13.29 -2.31 1.73
N ALA A 176 14.53 -2.61 2.10
CA ALA A 176 15.36 -3.57 1.37
C ALA A 176 14.79 -5.01 1.47
N ASP A 177 14.37 -5.42 2.66
CA ASP A 177 13.77 -6.75 2.87
C ASP A 177 12.39 -6.85 2.20
N TYR A 178 11.61 -5.77 2.24
CA TYR A 178 10.34 -5.67 1.51
C TYR A 178 10.51 -5.90 0.01
N TYR A 179 11.46 -5.21 -0.64
CA TYR A 179 11.70 -5.39 -2.07
C TYR A 179 12.28 -6.78 -2.41
N ARG A 180 13.12 -7.35 -1.53
CA ARG A 180 13.60 -8.73 -1.71
C ARG A 180 12.45 -9.72 -1.67
N ALA A 181 11.52 -9.55 -0.74
CA ALA A 181 10.33 -10.38 -0.63
C ALA A 181 9.40 -10.22 -1.86
N LEU A 182 9.27 -9.00 -2.40
CA LEU A 182 8.54 -8.77 -3.65
C LEU A 182 9.18 -9.52 -4.82
N ALA A 183 10.50 -9.39 -5.01
CA ALA A 183 11.24 -10.03 -6.09
C ALA A 183 11.12 -11.57 -6.07
N LEU A 184 11.09 -12.19 -4.88
CA LEU A 184 10.85 -13.64 -4.76
C LEU A 184 9.41 -14.02 -5.13
N GLY A 185 8.44 -13.16 -4.80
CA GLY A 185 7.04 -13.35 -5.21
C GLY A 185 6.81 -13.18 -6.71
N ASP A 186 7.58 -12.30 -7.37
CA ASP A 186 7.57 -12.17 -8.84
C ASP A 186 8.02 -13.49 -9.53
N LEU A 187 8.85 -14.28 -8.86
CA LEU A 187 9.27 -15.63 -9.29
C LEU A 187 8.31 -16.75 -8.84
N GLY A 188 7.17 -16.39 -8.23
CA GLY A 188 6.14 -17.32 -7.76
C GLY A 188 6.31 -17.79 -6.31
N ASN A 189 7.37 -17.40 -5.60
CA ASN A 189 7.54 -17.70 -4.19
C ASN A 189 6.97 -16.57 -3.32
N TYR A 190 5.68 -16.66 -2.99
CA TYR A 190 5.00 -15.63 -2.18
C TYR A 190 5.25 -15.76 -0.66
N GLN A 191 5.84 -16.85 -0.18
CA GLN A 191 6.05 -17.06 1.26
C GLN A 191 6.81 -15.91 1.94
N PRO A 192 7.92 -15.37 1.39
CA PRO A 192 8.64 -14.26 2.01
C PRO A 192 7.81 -12.99 2.17
N ILE A 193 6.96 -12.65 1.19
CA ILE A 193 6.11 -11.45 1.28
C ILE A 193 4.94 -11.68 2.24
N THR A 194 4.40 -12.89 2.28
CA THR A 194 3.39 -13.30 3.27
C THR A 194 3.94 -13.19 4.69
N GLU A 195 5.13 -13.72 4.96
CA GLU A 195 5.79 -13.62 6.27
C GLU A 195 6.12 -12.17 6.65
N PHE A 196 6.60 -11.37 5.69
CA PHE A 196 6.88 -9.96 5.91
C PHE A 196 5.63 -9.17 6.34
N ILE A 197 4.50 -9.39 5.65
CA ILE A 197 3.22 -8.75 5.98
C ILE A 197 2.67 -9.31 7.29
N ALA A 198 2.71 -10.63 7.52
CA ALA A 198 2.27 -11.26 8.76
C ALA A 198 3.01 -10.68 9.98
N LYS A 199 4.33 -10.51 9.87
CA LYS A 199 5.13 -9.86 10.92
C LYS A 199 4.67 -8.42 11.17
N ALA A 200 4.42 -7.63 10.13
CA ALA A 200 3.94 -6.25 10.28
C ALA A 200 2.53 -6.18 10.90
N VAL A 201 1.65 -7.12 10.58
CA VAL A 201 0.33 -7.28 11.22
C VAL A 201 0.52 -7.59 12.70
N TYR A 202 1.34 -8.58 13.04
CA TYR A 202 1.65 -8.97 14.42
C TYR A 202 2.19 -7.79 15.24
N GLU A 203 3.20 -7.07 14.74
CA GLU A 203 3.76 -5.89 15.42
C GLU A 203 2.71 -4.79 15.64
N THR A 204 1.77 -4.64 14.71
CA THR A 204 0.66 -3.68 14.84
C THR A 204 -0.30 -4.11 15.95
N MET A 205 -0.68 -5.38 15.99
CA MET A 205 -1.55 -5.95 17.02
C MET A 205 -0.91 -5.88 18.41
N GLU A 206 0.34 -6.32 18.54
CA GLU A 206 1.13 -6.26 19.77
C GLU A 206 1.21 -4.82 20.29
N ARG A 207 1.53 -3.85 19.42
CA ARG A 207 1.57 -2.45 19.81
C ARG A 207 0.23 -1.97 20.34
N THR A 208 -0.88 -2.33 19.70
CA THR A 208 -2.20 -1.92 20.16
C THR A 208 -2.56 -2.57 21.48
N LEU A 209 -2.28 -3.87 21.66
CA LEU A 209 -2.47 -4.56 22.93
C LEU A 209 -1.64 -3.94 24.05
N ASN A 210 -0.38 -3.59 23.80
CA ASN A 210 0.46 -2.90 24.78
C ASN A 210 -0.09 -1.52 25.20
N LEU A 211 -0.86 -0.84 24.33
CA LEU A 211 -1.46 0.45 24.64
C LEU A 211 -2.77 0.33 25.43
N ILE A 212 -3.62 -0.64 25.08
CA ILE A 212 -4.95 -0.80 25.70
C ILE A 212 -4.94 -1.77 26.88
N TYR A 213 -3.97 -2.68 26.92
CA TYR A 213 -3.83 -3.71 27.94
C TYR A 213 -2.34 -4.04 28.22
N PRO A 214 -1.59 -3.16 28.91
CA PRO A 214 -0.11 -3.23 29.00
C PRO A 214 0.49 -4.52 29.57
N ASN A 215 -0.29 -5.36 30.26
CA ASN A 215 0.17 -6.60 30.89
C ASN A 215 -0.37 -7.87 30.23
N TRP A 216 -0.94 -7.77 29.01
CA TRP A 216 -1.59 -8.88 28.31
C TRP A 216 -0.72 -10.13 28.15
N ILE A 217 0.60 -9.97 28.01
CA ILE A 217 1.57 -11.07 27.89
C ILE A 217 1.66 -11.92 29.17
N ASN A 218 1.45 -11.32 30.35
CA ASN A 218 1.58 -12.02 31.62
C ASN A 218 0.39 -12.95 31.92
N GLU A 219 -0.72 -12.80 31.20
CA GLU A 219 -1.96 -13.57 31.40
C GLU A 219 -2.10 -14.74 30.42
N LEU A 220 -1.13 -14.90 29.50
CA LEU A 220 -1.06 -16.03 28.57
C LEU A 220 -0.14 -17.17 29.08
N ASN A 221 0.51 -16.98 30.24
CA ASN A 221 1.32 -17.97 30.95
C ASN A 221 0.60 -18.44 32.22
#